data_AF-A0A8T0MJS7-F1
#
_entry.id   AF-A0A8T0MJS7-F1
#
_cell.length_a   1.000
_cell.length_b   1.000
_cell.length_c   1.000
_cell.angle_alpha   90.00
_cell.angle_beta   90.00
_cell.angle_gamma   90.00
#
_symmetry.space_group_name_H-M   'P 1'
#
loop_
_entity.id
_entity.type
_entity.pdbx_description
1 polymer ?
#
loop_
_entity_poly.entity_id
_entity_poly.type
_entity_poly.pdbx_seq_one_letter_code
_entity_poly.pdbx_strand_id
1 'polypeptide(L)'
;MKRGAMDLRQEQPPRYKIQVKMVKTVALDVKSTDTVDQIKSKISAIEGIDKSQQALFFGGNHLENNNRLADYNIMTNSSVDLYVTDGIQISVSIPSVGKVIKLNLKKSQSVADVKSEIEQKVGIPLDEQILMYGCRQLEDNKQLSQCGLRNGRTLHVLVCPTDKLRISVNVDGERIVNLDVKSWYTIADVKLMIETFEGLPARSLILMRTQPGGAETLPDTDTLQNQHIRNNDTLMLHQNIQFFVKTYEGKSLTMSMRTCDTTDKVMEKVEAKLMMKAGVYYLHYRGHVMSPGDALQKHKVANNSTVDIRLRNSCVVSKYAKAK
;
A
#
# COMPACT_ATOMS: atom_id res chain seq x y z
N MET A 1 -75.44 13.73 -55.46
CA MET A 1 -74.85 14.72 -54.55
C MET A 1 -73.37 14.41 -54.36
N LYS A 2 -72.53 15.42 -54.62
CA LYS A 2 -71.13 15.68 -54.25
C LYS A 2 -70.09 14.54 -54.19
N ARG A 3 -69.15 14.66 -55.15
CA ARG A 3 -67.76 14.20 -55.10
C ARG A 3 -67.08 14.66 -53.80
N GLY A 4 -66.25 13.80 -53.21
CA GLY A 4 -65.39 14.12 -52.08
C GLY A 4 -64.25 13.13 -51.97
N ALA A 5 -63.31 13.18 -52.90
CA ALA A 5 -61.98 12.61 -52.74
C ALA A 5 -61.00 13.78 -52.59
N MET A 6 -60.37 13.91 -51.41
CA MET A 6 -59.17 14.71 -51.23
C MET A 6 -58.19 13.89 -50.40
N ASP A 7 -57.22 13.34 -51.12
CA ASP A 7 -56.03 12.66 -50.65
C ASP A 7 -55.04 13.73 -50.12
N LEU A 8 -54.78 13.73 -48.81
CA LEU A 8 -53.77 14.59 -48.18
C LEU A 8 -52.49 13.77 -48.02
N ARG A 9 -51.76 13.57 -49.12
CA ARG A 9 -50.38 13.08 -49.08
C ARG A 9 -49.49 14.20 -48.54
N GLN A 10 -48.97 14.01 -47.33
CA GLN A 10 -47.90 14.86 -46.78
C GLN A 10 -46.62 14.61 -47.60
N GLU A 11 -46.24 15.55 -48.47
CA GLU A 11 -44.90 15.57 -49.06
C GLU A 11 -43.87 15.86 -47.96
N GLN A 12 -43.01 14.89 -47.67
CA GLN A 12 -41.88 15.10 -46.76
C GLN A 12 -40.78 15.90 -47.46
N PRO A 13 -40.11 16.86 -46.78
CA PRO A 13 -39.00 17.59 -47.37
C PRO A 13 -37.84 16.63 -47.69
N PRO A 14 -37.19 16.75 -48.87
CA PRO A 14 -36.10 15.86 -49.25
C PRO A 14 -34.94 16.00 -48.26
N ARG A 15 -34.51 14.86 -47.70
CA ARG A 15 -33.31 14.79 -46.85
C ARG A 15 -32.10 14.35 -47.66
N TYR A 16 -31.05 15.16 -47.58
CA TYR A 16 -29.81 15.00 -48.32
C TYR A 16 -28.86 13.98 -47.66
N LYS A 17 -28.06 13.31 -48.49
CA LYS A 17 -26.86 12.59 -48.04
C LYS A 17 -25.65 13.44 -48.41
N ILE A 18 -25.00 14.02 -47.41
CA ILE A 18 -23.69 14.68 -47.56
C ILE A 18 -22.59 13.72 -47.10
N GLN A 19 -21.50 13.66 -47.87
CA GLN A 19 -20.24 13.06 -47.45
C GLN A 19 -19.17 14.15 -47.50
N VAL A 20 -18.63 14.52 -46.35
CA VAL A 20 -17.54 15.51 -46.25
C VAL A 20 -16.28 14.76 -45.81
N LYS A 21 -15.24 14.77 -46.66
CA LYS A 21 -13.88 14.31 -46.33
C LYS A 21 -12.92 15.49 -46.45
N MET A 22 -12.33 15.89 -45.33
CA MET A 22 -11.23 16.86 -45.27
C MET A 22 -9.94 16.07 -45.00
N VAL A 23 -8.99 16.10 -45.94
CA VAL A 23 -7.64 15.54 -45.75
C VAL A 23 -6.66 16.65 -46.12
N LYS A 24 -5.75 16.98 -45.21
CA LYS A 24 -4.70 17.99 -45.41
C LYS A 24 -3.35 17.30 -45.27
N THR A 25 -2.51 17.43 -46.29
CA THR A 25 -1.13 16.92 -46.27
C THR A 25 -0.18 18.07 -45.95
N VAL A 26 0.68 17.87 -44.95
CA VAL A 26 1.71 18.84 -44.54
C VAL A 26 3.07 18.20 -44.77
N ALA A 27 3.94 18.88 -45.52
CA ALA A 27 5.32 18.44 -45.69
C ALA A 27 6.14 18.82 -44.45
N LEU A 28 6.76 17.84 -43.81
CA LEU A 28 7.64 18.02 -42.66
C LEU A 28 9.04 17.56 -43.01
N ASP A 29 10.03 18.42 -42.79
CA ASP A 29 11.44 18.03 -42.84
C ASP A 29 11.81 17.31 -41.53
N VAL A 30 12.10 16.02 -41.60
CA VAL A 30 12.37 15.14 -40.47
C VAL A 30 13.58 14.26 -40.75
N LYS A 31 14.35 13.96 -39.71
CA LYS A 31 15.45 13.00 -39.78
C LYS A 31 14.97 11.65 -39.28
N SER A 32 15.55 10.56 -39.77
CA SER A 32 15.26 9.21 -39.28
C SER A 32 15.55 9.04 -37.77
N THR A 33 16.46 9.86 -37.24
CA THR A 33 16.80 9.93 -35.82
C THR A 33 15.83 10.74 -34.97
N ASP A 34 14.93 11.51 -35.59
CA ASP A 34 13.96 12.32 -34.85
C ASP A 34 12.99 11.40 -34.10
N THR A 35 12.71 11.76 -32.85
CA THR A 35 11.70 11.12 -32.02
C THR A 35 10.30 11.60 -32.38
N VAL A 36 9.30 10.79 -32.06
CA VAL A 36 7.89 11.14 -32.27
C VAL A 36 7.51 12.45 -31.54
N ASP A 37 8.04 12.70 -30.33
CA ASP A 37 7.81 13.98 -29.63
C ASP A 37 8.40 15.19 -30.37
N GLN A 38 9.56 15.03 -31.03
CA GLN A 38 10.14 16.07 -31.87
C GLN A 38 9.28 16.37 -33.10
N ILE A 39 8.71 15.34 -33.74
CA ILE A 39 7.79 15.53 -34.87
C ILE A 39 6.53 16.26 -34.42
N LYS A 40 5.95 15.86 -33.29
CA LYS A 40 4.79 16.55 -32.73
C LYS A 40 5.09 18.03 -32.45
N SER A 41 6.31 18.32 -32.01
CA SER A 41 6.79 19.70 -31.83
C SER A 41 6.84 20.47 -33.17
N LYS A 42 7.31 19.85 -34.25
CA LYS A 42 7.32 20.46 -35.59
C LYS A 42 5.90 20.69 -36.12
N ILE A 43 5.00 19.72 -35.97
CA ILE A 43 3.58 19.85 -36.35
C ILE A 43 2.93 20.99 -35.55
N SER A 44 3.22 21.10 -34.26
CA SER A 44 2.70 22.18 -33.41
C SER A 44 3.13 23.55 -33.91
N ALA A 45 4.39 23.70 -34.35
CA ALA A 45 4.89 24.95 -34.90
C ALA A 45 4.26 25.32 -36.26
N ILE A 46 3.87 24.34 -37.07
CA ILE A 46 3.32 24.57 -38.42
C ILE A 46 1.79 24.75 -38.37
N GLU A 47 1.09 23.87 -37.66
CA GLU A 47 -0.38 23.78 -37.67
C GLU A 47 -1.02 24.42 -36.42
N GLY A 48 -0.22 24.79 -35.40
CA GLY A 48 -0.74 25.36 -34.15
C GLY A 48 -1.48 24.35 -33.26
N ILE A 49 -1.39 23.06 -33.55
CA ILE A 49 -2.03 21.99 -32.77
C ILE A 49 -1.09 21.62 -31.61
N ASP A 50 -1.56 21.68 -30.37
CA ASP A 50 -0.73 21.32 -29.22
C ASP A 50 -0.29 19.86 -29.25
N LYS A 51 0.95 19.56 -28.84
CA LYS A 51 1.52 18.19 -28.90
C LYS A 51 0.66 17.14 -28.22
N SER A 52 -0.01 17.50 -27.11
CA SER A 52 -0.91 16.60 -26.39
C SER A 52 -2.15 16.22 -27.19
N GLN A 53 -2.57 17.08 -28.12
CA GLN A 53 -3.71 16.85 -29.01
C GLN A 53 -3.31 16.09 -30.27
N GLN A 54 -2.06 15.68 -30.43
CA GLN A 54 -1.59 15.00 -31.63
C GLN A 54 -1.40 13.50 -31.36
N ALA A 55 -2.14 12.66 -32.08
CA ALA A 55 -1.91 11.23 -32.15
C ALA A 55 -1.44 10.87 -33.56
N LEU A 56 -0.23 10.31 -33.65
CA LEU A 56 0.40 9.96 -34.93
C LEU A 56 0.29 8.45 -35.15
N PHE A 57 -0.05 8.04 -36.37
CA PHE A 57 -0.18 6.64 -36.76
C PHE A 57 0.56 6.35 -38.06
N PHE A 58 1.19 5.18 -38.14
CA PHE A 58 1.82 4.69 -39.35
C PHE A 58 1.48 3.21 -39.56
N GLY A 59 0.91 2.88 -40.73
CA GLY A 59 0.48 1.50 -41.03
C GLY A 59 -0.53 0.93 -40.03
N GLY A 60 -1.36 1.80 -39.43
CA GLY A 60 -2.31 1.42 -38.37
C GLY A 60 -1.73 1.38 -36.95
N ASN A 61 -0.41 1.55 -36.77
CA ASN A 61 0.23 1.53 -35.45
C ASN A 61 0.34 2.93 -34.85
N HIS A 62 -0.01 3.08 -33.57
CA HIS A 62 0.20 4.31 -32.81
C HIS A 62 1.69 4.53 -32.55
N LEU A 63 2.18 5.74 -32.82
CA LEU A 63 3.57 6.11 -32.62
C LEU A 63 3.80 6.65 -31.20
N GLU A 64 4.70 6.01 -30.46
CA GLU A 64 5.03 6.38 -29.08
C GLU A 64 6.06 7.51 -29.01
N ASN A 65 5.85 8.48 -28.12
CA ASN A 65 6.62 9.73 -28.06
C ASN A 65 8.15 9.54 -27.98
N ASN A 66 8.62 8.48 -27.31
CA ASN A 66 10.03 8.22 -27.06
C ASN A 66 10.75 7.45 -28.18
N ASN A 67 10.00 6.88 -29.12
CA ASN A 67 10.56 6.10 -30.23
C ASN A 67 10.98 7.01 -31.39
N ARG A 68 11.96 6.55 -32.19
CA ARG A 68 12.46 7.25 -33.38
C ARG A 68 11.66 6.85 -34.61
N LEU A 69 11.69 7.68 -35.65
CA LEU A 69 11.09 7.33 -36.96
C LEU A 69 11.67 6.05 -37.55
N ALA A 70 12.99 5.87 -37.43
CA ALA A 70 13.69 4.67 -37.89
C ALA A 70 13.15 3.39 -37.23
N ASP A 71 12.72 3.44 -35.96
CA ASP A 71 12.23 2.27 -35.22
C ASP A 71 10.90 1.74 -35.82
N TYR A 72 10.17 2.60 -36.52
CA TYR A 72 8.94 2.26 -37.24
C TYR A 72 9.16 2.06 -38.75
N ASN A 73 10.42 2.07 -39.22
CA ASN A 73 10.78 2.05 -40.64
C ASN A 73 10.10 3.17 -41.45
N ILE A 74 9.89 4.33 -40.83
CA ILE A 74 9.35 5.51 -41.52
C ILE A 74 10.51 6.15 -42.30
N MET A 75 10.38 6.15 -43.62
CA MET A 75 11.40 6.64 -44.57
C MET A 75 10.94 7.89 -45.30
N THR A 76 11.83 8.48 -46.11
CA THR A 76 11.50 9.57 -47.02
C THR A 76 10.25 9.26 -47.84
N ASN A 77 9.33 10.23 -47.94
CA ASN A 77 8.03 10.12 -48.61
C ASN A 77 7.01 9.15 -47.98
N SER A 78 7.25 8.67 -46.76
CA SER A 78 6.22 7.95 -46.00
C SER A 78 5.10 8.89 -45.55
N SER A 79 3.86 8.41 -45.55
CA SER A 79 2.71 9.15 -45.03
C SER A 79 2.39 8.71 -43.60
N VAL A 80 2.34 9.66 -42.67
CA VAL A 80 1.95 9.44 -41.27
C VAL A 80 0.62 10.13 -41.03
N ASP A 81 -0.35 9.39 -40.50
CA ASP A 81 -1.68 9.92 -40.22
C ASP A 81 -1.67 10.68 -38.89
N LEU A 82 -2.18 11.92 -38.89
CA LEU A 82 -2.38 12.74 -37.70
C LEU A 82 -3.85 12.80 -37.32
N TYR A 83 -4.17 12.41 -36.09
CA TYR A 83 -5.49 12.59 -35.49
C TYR A 83 -5.42 13.63 -34.37
N VAL A 84 -6.37 14.57 -34.39
CA VAL A 84 -6.51 15.57 -33.34
C VAL A 84 -7.37 15.00 -32.20
N THR A 85 -6.81 14.96 -31.00
CA THR A 85 -7.43 14.40 -29.80
C THR A 85 -7.80 15.48 -28.77
N ASP A 86 -8.49 15.07 -27.71
CA ASP A 86 -8.84 15.89 -26.54
C ASP A 86 -7.69 16.00 -25.52
N GLY A 87 -6.45 15.66 -25.91
CA GLY A 87 -5.32 15.59 -24.99
C GLY A 87 -4.89 16.95 -24.43
N ILE A 88 -4.56 16.96 -23.15
CA ILE A 88 -4.11 18.13 -22.38
C ILE A 88 -2.73 17.85 -21.77
N GLN A 89 -1.81 18.81 -21.83
CA GLN A 89 -0.55 18.77 -21.11
C GLN A 89 -0.60 19.74 -19.94
N ILE A 90 -0.36 19.24 -18.72
CA ILE A 90 -0.29 20.05 -17.51
C ILE A 90 1.06 19.87 -16.81
N SER A 91 1.44 20.87 -16.02
CA SER A 91 2.58 20.75 -15.10
C SER A 91 2.06 20.43 -13.70
N VAL A 92 2.59 19.40 -13.07
CA VAL A 92 2.27 19.06 -11.68
C VAL A 92 3.42 19.52 -10.79
N SER A 93 3.13 20.43 -9.87
CA SER A 93 4.08 20.92 -8.88
C SER A 93 3.79 20.27 -7.53
N ILE A 94 4.84 19.71 -6.92
CA ILE A 94 4.80 19.06 -5.61
C ILE A 94 5.73 19.86 -4.69
N PRO A 95 5.25 20.93 -4.04
CA PRO A 95 6.11 21.85 -3.29
C PRO A 95 6.91 21.17 -2.17
N SER A 96 6.30 20.22 -1.45
CA SER A 96 6.94 19.48 -0.36
C SER A 96 8.16 18.66 -0.81
N VAL A 97 8.15 18.20 -2.06
CA VAL A 97 9.25 17.41 -2.65
C VAL A 97 10.15 18.29 -3.53
N GLY A 98 9.76 19.55 -3.81
CA GLY A 98 10.48 20.44 -4.72
C GLY A 98 10.49 19.96 -6.19
N LYS A 99 9.56 19.08 -6.59
CA LYS A 99 9.54 18.45 -7.92
C LYS A 99 8.43 19.04 -8.79
N VAL A 100 8.74 19.28 -10.07
CA VAL A 100 7.75 19.64 -11.10
C VAL A 100 7.84 18.63 -12.24
N ILE A 101 6.72 17.96 -12.55
CA ILE A 101 6.64 16.99 -13.65
C ILE A 101 5.63 17.45 -14.70
N LYS A 102 5.80 17.02 -15.95
CA LYS A 102 4.80 17.23 -17.02
C LYS A 102 3.99 15.96 -17.23
N LEU A 103 2.66 16.10 -17.26
CA LEU A 103 1.73 15.01 -17.53
C LEU A 103 0.97 15.30 -18.83
N ASN A 104 0.89 14.27 -19.69
CA ASN A 104 0.05 14.26 -20.88
C ASN A 104 -1.19 13.44 -20.53
N LEU A 105 -2.33 14.11 -20.42
CA LEU A 105 -3.59 13.54 -19.96
C LEU A 105 -4.64 13.74 -21.06
N LYS A 106 -5.82 13.15 -20.89
CA LYS A 106 -7.01 13.44 -21.73
C LYS A 106 -8.02 14.23 -20.92
N LYS A 107 -8.75 15.16 -21.57
CA LYS A 107 -9.82 15.90 -20.86
C LYS A 107 -10.91 14.99 -20.29
N SER A 108 -11.09 13.82 -20.89
CA SER A 108 -12.00 12.75 -20.45
C SER A 108 -11.54 11.97 -19.21
N GLN A 109 -10.26 12.06 -18.80
CA GLN A 109 -9.76 11.36 -17.61
C GLN A 109 -10.33 11.96 -16.32
N SER A 110 -10.45 11.12 -15.30
CA SER A 110 -10.84 11.50 -13.95
C SER A 110 -9.65 12.02 -13.14
N VAL A 111 -9.92 12.71 -12.03
CA VAL A 111 -8.90 13.12 -11.06
C VAL A 111 -8.21 11.90 -10.44
N ALA A 112 -8.93 10.79 -10.23
CA ALA A 112 -8.35 9.52 -9.77
C ALA A 112 -7.29 8.97 -10.75
N ASP A 113 -7.55 9.04 -12.06
CA ASP A 113 -6.58 8.61 -13.09
C ASP A 113 -5.30 9.46 -13.04
N VAL A 114 -5.45 10.78 -12.81
CA VAL A 114 -4.30 11.69 -12.66
C VAL A 114 -3.48 11.36 -11.42
N LYS A 115 -4.15 11.05 -10.30
CA LYS A 115 -3.46 10.60 -9.10
C LYS A 115 -2.65 9.33 -9.34
N SER A 116 -3.18 8.37 -10.10
CA SER A 116 -2.45 7.15 -10.46
C SER A 116 -1.23 7.45 -11.33
N GLU A 117 -1.34 8.35 -12.32
CA GLU A 117 -0.20 8.78 -13.14
C GLU A 117 0.89 9.47 -12.32
N ILE A 118 0.50 10.28 -11.33
CA ILE A 118 1.45 10.91 -10.39
C ILE A 118 2.14 9.84 -9.54
N GLU A 119 1.40 8.86 -9.04
CA GLU A 119 1.94 7.74 -8.27
C GLU A 119 2.97 6.96 -9.10
N GLN A 120 2.66 6.61 -10.34
CA GLN A 120 3.58 5.87 -11.20
C GLN A 120 4.88 6.64 -11.50
N LYS A 121 4.80 7.98 -11.62
CA LYS A 121 5.98 8.81 -11.94
C LYS A 121 6.77 9.33 -10.74
N VAL A 122 6.14 9.43 -9.58
CA VAL A 122 6.74 10.06 -8.39
C VAL A 122 6.82 9.10 -7.20
N GLY A 123 5.98 8.07 -7.16
CA GLY A 123 5.91 7.08 -6.08
C GLY A 123 5.11 7.53 -4.87
N ILE A 124 4.29 8.58 -4.98
CA ILE A 124 3.41 9.06 -3.89
C ILE A 124 2.06 8.33 -4.01
N PRO A 125 1.60 7.60 -2.98
CA PRO A 125 0.32 6.87 -3.02
C PRO A 125 -0.90 7.76 -3.30
N LEU A 126 -1.91 7.26 -4.01
CA LEU A 126 -3.11 8.06 -4.39
C LEU A 126 -3.86 8.66 -3.19
N ASP A 127 -3.87 7.95 -2.07
CA ASP A 127 -4.53 8.32 -0.81
C ASP A 127 -3.74 9.33 0.03
N GLU A 128 -2.49 9.60 -0.36
CA GLU A 128 -1.67 10.68 0.20
C GLU A 128 -1.70 11.95 -0.68
N GLN A 129 -2.30 11.88 -1.87
CA GLN A 129 -2.33 13.00 -2.82
C GLN A 129 -3.59 13.86 -2.68
N ILE A 130 -3.42 15.14 -2.40
CA ILE A 130 -4.48 16.15 -2.52
C ILE A 130 -4.19 17.05 -3.72
N LEU A 131 -4.99 16.91 -4.77
CA LEU A 131 -4.89 17.72 -5.98
C LEU A 131 -5.60 19.06 -5.76
N MET A 132 -4.86 20.16 -5.90
CA MET A 132 -5.36 21.52 -5.81
C MET A 132 -5.16 22.29 -7.11
N TYR A 133 -6.24 22.89 -7.59
CA TYR A 133 -6.22 23.79 -8.75
C TYR A 133 -7.00 25.07 -8.45
N GLY A 134 -6.38 26.23 -8.63
CA GLY A 134 -7.04 27.53 -8.41
C GLY A 134 -7.62 27.70 -7.00
N CYS A 135 -6.89 27.22 -5.98
CA CYS A 135 -7.33 27.19 -4.57
C CYS A 135 -8.56 26.31 -4.30
N ARG A 136 -8.90 25.39 -5.21
CA ARG A 136 -9.95 24.38 -5.00
C ARG A 136 -9.34 22.99 -5.00
N GLN A 137 -9.74 22.19 -4.03
CA GLN A 137 -9.45 20.76 -4.04
C GLN A 137 -10.27 20.09 -5.15
N LEU A 138 -9.62 19.23 -5.93
CA LEU A 138 -10.28 18.40 -6.93
C LEU A 138 -10.75 17.10 -6.29
N GLU A 139 -11.98 16.70 -6.61
CA GLU A 139 -12.58 15.44 -6.13
C GLU A 139 -12.29 14.31 -7.13
N ASP A 140 -12.03 13.10 -6.63
CA ASP A 140 -11.56 11.96 -7.42
C ASP A 140 -12.49 11.55 -8.56
N ASN A 141 -13.80 11.76 -8.38
CA ASN A 141 -14.84 11.45 -9.35
C ASN A 141 -15.03 12.54 -10.45
N LYS A 142 -14.39 13.71 -10.32
CA LYS A 142 -14.50 14.78 -11.32
C LYS A 142 -13.61 14.49 -12.52
N GLN A 143 -14.11 14.82 -13.71
CA GLN A 143 -13.32 14.79 -14.94
C GLN A 143 -12.48 16.06 -15.08
N LEU A 144 -11.30 15.96 -15.70
CA LEU A 144 -10.43 17.13 -15.93
C LEU A 144 -11.10 18.22 -16.78
N SER A 145 -11.99 17.82 -17.70
CA SER A 145 -12.84 18.73 -18.47
C SER A 145 -13.67 19.67 -17.60
N GLN A 146 -14.15 19.19 -16.44
CA GLN A 146 -15.00 19.92 -15.49
C GLN A 146 -14.17 20.77 -14.52
N CYS A 147 -12.90 20.44 -14.33
CA CYS A 147 -12.00 21.16 -13.42
C CYS A 147 -11.47 22.49 -13.99
N GLY A 148 -11.77 22.80 -15.26
CA GLY A 148 -11.31 24.02 -15.92
C GLY A 148 -9.81 24.04 -16.22
N LEU A 149 -9.15 22.88 -16.14
CA LEU A 149 -7.73 22.72 -16.45
C LEU A 149 -7.50 22.99 -17.95
N ARG A 150 -6.49 23.81 -18.26
CA ARG A 150 -6.06 24.16 -19.61
C ARG A 150 -4.60 23.77 -19.84
N ASN A 151 -4.21 23.68 -21.12
CA ASN A 151 -2.83 23.39 -21.51
C ASN A 151 -1.83 24.37 -20.85
N GLY A 152 -0.72 23.81 -20.37
CA GLY A 152 0.37 24.55 -19.75
C GLY A 152 0.10 25.06 -18.34
N ARG A 153 -1.07 24.79 -17.75
CA ARG A 153 -1.36 25.19 -16.36
C ARG A 153 -0.68 24.28 -15.34
N THR A 154 -0.41 24.87 -14.18
CA THR A 154 0.17 24.15 -13.03
C THR A 154 -0.94 23.64 -12.12
N LEU A 155 -0.92 22.34 -11.84
CA LEU A 155 -1.69 21.68 -10.80
C LEU A 155 -0.78 21.51 -9.58
N HIS A 156 -1.23 21.93 -8.41
CA HIS A 156 -0.47 21.74 -7.17
C HIS A 156 -0.92 20.43 -6.51
N VAL A 157 0.03 19.62 -6.08
CA VAL A 157 -0.25 18.41 -5.30
C VAL A 157 0.33 18.62 -3.92
N LEU A 158 -0.54 18.56 -2.92
CA LEU A 158 -0.14 18.48 -1.52
C LEU A 158 -0.04 17.01 -1.15
N VAL A 159 1.05 16.65 -0.47
CA VAL A 159 1.22 15.33 0.11
C VAL A 159 0.67 15.39 1.53
N CYS A 160 -0.47 14.75 1.75
CA CYS A 160 -1.12 14.63 3.04
C CYS A 160 -1.20 13.14 3.38
N PRO A 161 -0.20 12.57 4.08
CA PRO A 161 -0.24 11.16 4.45
C PRO A 161 -1.54 10.88 5.19
N THR A 162 -2.29 9.89 4.70
CA THR A 162 -3.68 9.65 5.06
C THR A 162 -3.81 9.54 6.58
N ASP A 163 -4.67 10.36 7.19
CA ASP A 163 -4.93 10.35 8.63
C ASP A 163 -5.40 9.00 9.17
N LYS A 164 -5.85 8.08 8.31
CA LYS A 164 -6.41 6.77 8.70
C LYS A 164 -5.69 5.64 8.00
N LEU A 165 -4.81 4.97 8.74
CA LEU A 165 -4.23 3.67 8.44
C LEU A 165 -5.06 2.59 9.09
N ARG A 166 -5.42 1.53 8.35
CA ARG A 166 -5.94 0.31 8.94
C ARG A 166 -4.81 -0.70 9.07
N ILE A 167 -4.43 -1.05 10.29
CA ILE A 167 -3.41 -2.07 10.56
C ILE A 167 -4.05 -3.32 11.17
N SER A 168 -3.45 -4.47 10.91
CA SER A 168 -3.81 -5.76 11.54
C SER A 168 -2.80 -6.08 12.63
N VAL A 169 -3.26 -6.50 13.80
CA VAL A 169 -2.40 -6.88 14.93
C VAL A 169 -2.68 -8.33 15.29
N ASN A 170 -1.71 -9.20 15.05
CA ASN A 170 -1.75 -10.60 15.43
C ASN A 170 -1.30 -10.75 16.89
N VAL A 171 -2.24 -11.08 17.77
CA VAL A 171 -2.01 -11.26 19.20
C VAL A 171 -1.57 -12.70 19.45
N ASP A 172 -0.29 -12.87 19.80
CA ASP A 172 0.34 -14.15 20.17
C ASP A 172 0.13 -15.30 19.16
N GLY A 173 -0.16 -14.99 17.90
CA GLY A 173 -0.33 -15.99 16.82
C GLY A 173 -1.72 -16.64 16.75
N GLU A 174 -2.64 -16.27 17.66
CA GLU A 174 -3.95 -16.94 17.79
C GLU A 174 -5.09 -16.14 17.17
N ARG A 175 -5.00 -14.80 17.18
CA ARG A 175 -6.09 -13.91 16.75
C ARG A 175 -5.58 -12.62 16.13
N ILE A 176 -6.35 -12.06 15.21
CA ILE A 176 -6.03 -10.81 14.52
C ILE A 176 -7.04 -9.74 14.93
N VAL A 177 -6.54 -8.59 15.37
CA VAL A 177 -7.32 -7.39 15.72
C VAL A 177 -7.04 -6.31 14.69
N ASN A 178 -8.08 -5.72 14.11
CA ASN A 178 -7.93 -4.61 13.17
C ASN A 178 -8.06 -3.28 13.90
N LEU A 179 -7.11 -2.37 13.67
CA LEU A 179 -7.08 -1.05 14.27
C LEU A 179 -7.06 0.03 13.18
N ASP A 180 -7.96 1.01 13.31
CA ASP A 180 -7.90 2.23 12.52
C ASP A 180 -7.08 3.28 13.32
N VAL A 181 -5.86 3.55 12.87
CA VAL A 181 -4.83 4.37 13.53
C VAL A 181 -4.39 5.51 12.63
N LYS A 182 -3.66 6.50 13.15
CA LYS A 182 -3.07 7.57 12.34
C LYS A 182 -1.57 7.34 12.11
N SER A 183 -1.04 7.79 10.98
CA SER A 183 0.37 7.59 10.59
C SER A 183 1.37 8.21 11.57
N TRP A 184 1.00 9.30 12.23
CA TRP A 184 1.81 9.97 13.24
C TRP A 184 1.58 9.48 14.67
N TYR A 185 0.73 8.47 14.90
CA TYR A 185 0.62 7.86 16.22
C TYR A 185 1.92 7.14 16.56
N THR A 186 2.35 7.30 17.80
CA THR A 186 3.50 6.57 18.34
C THR A 186 3.12 5.11 18.60
N ILE A 187 4.12 4.24 18.67
CA ILE A 187 3.89 2.86 19.09
C ILE A 187 3.29 2.80 20.50
N ALA A 188 3.65 3.73 21.40
CA ALA A 188 3.01 3.86 22.71
C ALA A 188 1.50 4.14 22.60
N ASP A 189 1.09 5.05 21.71
CA ASP A 189 -0.32 5.36 21.47
C ASP A 189 -1.08 4.14 20.95
N VAL A 190 -0.48 3.38 20.02
CA VAL A 190 -1.08 2.15 19.49
C VAL A 190 -1.21 1.09 20.58
N LYS A 191 -0.21 0.92 21.45
CA LYS A 191 -0.31 0.02 22.61
C LYS A 191 -1.43 0.43 23.57
N LEU A 192 -1.63 1.72 23.79
CA LEU A 192 -2.71 2.24 24.63
C LEU A 192 -4.09 2.04 24.00
N MET A 193 -4.19 2.16 22.67
CA MET A 193 -5.41 1.77 21.95
C MET A 193 -5.70 0.27 22.13
N ILE A 194 -4.69 -0.60 21.95
CA ILE A 194 -4.84 -2.04 22.19
C ILE A 194 -5.26 -2.32 23.63
N GLU A 195 -4.70 -1.63 24.62
CA GLU A 195 -5.12 -1.74 26.02
C GLU A 195 -6.61 -1.42 26.20
N THR A 196 -7.10 -0.38 25.52
CA THR A 196 -8.50 0.01 25.57
C THR A 196 -9.43 -1.02 24.92
N PHE A 197 -9.01 -1.63 23.81
CA PHE A 197 -9.82 -2.62 23.07
C PHE A 197 -9.76 -4.03 23.68
N GLU A 198 -8.59 -4.45 24.16
CA GLU A 198 -8.32 -5.84 24.57
C GLU A 198 -8.13 -6.00 26.08
N GLY A 199 -8.03 -4.90 26.85
CA GLY A 199 -7.80 -4.94 28.30
C GLY A 199 -6.38 -5.39 28.68
N LEU A 200 -5.43 -5.36 27.75
CA LEU A 200 -4.05 -5.80 27.97
C LEU A 200 -3.16 -4.59 28.33
N PRO A 201 -2.44 -4.59 29.47
CA PRO A 201 -1.68 -3.42 29.91
C PRO A 201 -0.59 -3.01 28.90
N ALA A 202 -0.64 -1.78 28.37
CA ALA A 202 0.25 -1.29 27.31
C ALA A 202 1.73 -1.46 27.66
N ARG A 203 2.11 -1.25 28.93
CA ARG A 203 3.49 -1.43 29.44
C ARG A 203 4.05 -2.85 29.30
N SER A 204 3.17 -3.85 29.19
CA SER A 204 3.57 -5.25 29.01
C SER A 204 3.61 -5.67 27.55
N LEU A 205 3.09 -4.83 26.64
CA LEU A 205 2.99 -5.13 25.23
C LEU A 205 4.31 -4.88 24.51
N ILE A 206 4.66 -5.79 23.62
CA ILE A 206 5.75 -5.67 22.66
C ILE A 206 5.15 -5.82 21.28
N LEU A 207 5.21 -4.74 20.50
CA LEU A 207 4.83 -4.75 19.08
C LEU A 207 6.07 -5.05 18.24
N MET A 208 5.92 -5.96 17.29
CA MET A 208 6.98 -6.37 16.39
C MET A 208 6.49 -6.35 14.95
N ARG A 209 7.38 -6.00 14.03
CA ARG A 209 7.12 -6.08 12.59
C ARG A 209 7.85 -7.29 12.00
N THR A 210 7.15 -8.07 11.17
CA THR A 210 7.77 -9.15 10.42
C THR A 210 8.39 -8.59 9.14
N GLN A 211 9.69 -8.81 8.94
CA GLN A 211 10.41 -8.39 7.73
C GLN A 211 11.19 -9.58 7.13
N PRO A 212 11.59 -9.51 5.84
CA PRO A 212 12.45 -10.52 5.21
C PRO A 212 13.86 -10.48 5.84
N GLY A 213 14.03 -11.20 6.94
CA GLY A 213 15.25 -11.16 7.77
C GLY A 213 15.01 -11.36 9.26
N GLY A 214 13.76 -11.30 9.73
CA GLY A 214 13.40 -11.55 11.13
C GLY A 214 12.22 -10.71 11.61
N ALA A 215 11.98 -10.76 12.92
CA ALA A 215 11.02 -9.89 13.59
C ALA A 215 11.76 -8.75 14.28
N GLU A 216 11.41 -7.51 13.96
CA GLU A 216 11.98 -6.30 14.56
C GLU A 216 11.04 -5.75 15.63
N THR A 217 11.58 -5.35 16.78
CA THR A 217 10.78 -4.73 17.86
C THR A 217 10.57 -3.26 17.57
N LEU A 218 9.33 -2.81 17.64
CA LEU A 218 8.97 -1.42 17.40
C LEU A 218 9.12 -0.61 18.71
N PRO A 219 9.96 0.45 18.72
CA PRO A 219 10.19 1.25 19.91
C PRO A 219 9.03 2.23 20.18
N ASP A 220 8.74 2.45 21.46
CA ASP A 220 7.56 3.21 21.92
C ASP A 220 7.52 4.67 21.44
N THR A 221 8.69 5.26 21.22
CA THR A 221 8.86 6.67 20.82
C THR A 221 8.58 6.92 19.34
N ASP A 222 8.63 5.88 18.51
CA ASP A 222 8.59 6.05 17.07
C ASP A 222 7.16 6.06 16.56
N THR A 223 6.94 6.81 15.50
CA THR A 223 5.65 6.86 14.82
C THR A 223 5.49 5.71 13.84
N LEU A 224 4.25 5.34 13.53
CA LEU A 224 3.95 4.34 12.50
C LEU A 224 4.58 4.72 11.14
N GLN A 225 4.57 6.01 10.80
CA GLN A 225 5.20 6.54 9.58
C GLN A 225 6.72 6.34 9.58
N ASN A 226 7.41 6.66 10.68
CA ASN A 226 8.87 6.49 10.78
C ASN A 226 9.28 5.02 10.68
N GLN A 227 8.41 4.13 11.19
CA GLN A 227 8.56 2.68 11.10
C GLN A 227 8.13 2.10 9.74
N HIS A 228 7.78 2.96 8.77
CA HIS A 228 7.36 2.60 7.42
C HIS A 228 6.18 1.60 7.41
N ILE A 229 5.28 1.72 8.40
CA ILE A 229 4.08 0.88 8.52
C ILE A 229 3.01 1.43 7.58
N ARG A 230 2.52 0.57 6.69
CA ARG A 230 1.55 0.94 5.65
C ARG A 230 0.16 0.41 5.95
N ASN A 231 -0.81 0.85 5.16
CA ASN A 231 -2.17 0.36 5.24
C ASN A 231 -2.22 -1.15 4.97
N ASN A 232 -2.98 -1.88 5.78
CA ASN A 232 -3.11 -3.33 5.84
C ASN A 232 -1.84 -4.10 6.27
N ASP A 233 -0.82 -3.43 6.81
CA ASP A 233 0.32 -4.13 7.42
C ASP A 233 -0.15 -4.96 8.63
N THR A 234 0.48 -6.14 8.81
CA THR A 234 0.25 -7.01 9.95
C THR A 234 1.43 -6.93 10.93
N LEU A 235 1.15 -6.51 12.17
CA LEU A 235 2.10 -6.46 13.27
C LEU A 235 1.88 -7.65 14.21
N MET A 236 2.95 -8.14 14.83
CA MET A 236 2.89 -9.16 15.87
C MET A 236 2.86 -8.48 17.24
N LEU A 237 1.95 -8.92 18.10
CA LEU A 237 1.83 -8.44 19.47
C LEU A 237 2.13 -9.58 20.43
N HIS A 238 3.07 -9.33 21.34
CA HIS A 238 3.43 -10.23 22.41
C HIS A 238 3.34 -9.54 23.77
N GLN A 239 3.00 -10.29 24.82
CA GLN A 239 3.05 -9.79 26.19
C GLN A 239 4.36 -10.25 26.86
N ASN A 240 5.06 -9.31 27.50
CA ASN A 240 6.16 -9.62 28.41
C ASN A 240 5.62 -9.74 29.84
N ILE A 241 5.91 -10.87 30.47
CA ILE A 241 5.48 -11.18 31.84
C ILE A 241 6.69 -11.36 32.76
N GLN A 242 6.55 -10.88 33.99
CA GLN A 242 7.48 -11.13 35.08
C GLN A 242 6.90 -12.14 36.06
N PHE A 243 7.56 -13.27 36.25
CA PHE A 243 7.10 -14.34 37.14
C PHE A 243 8.27 -14.93 37.94
N PHE A 244 7.95 -15.69 38.98
CA PHE A 244 8.94 -16.31 39.85
C PHE A 244 9.07 -17.79 39.54
N VAL A 245 10.30 -18.27 39.56
CA VAL A 245 10.61 -19.70 39.52
C VAL A 245 11.21 -20.10 40.87
N LYS A 246 10.54 -20.96 41.61
CA LYS A 246 10.98 -21.45 42.92
C LYS A 246 11.69 -22.79 42.80
N THR A 247 12.84 -22.91 43.44
CA THR A 247 13.57 -24.17 43.58
C THR A 247 13.09 -24.93 44.82
N TYR A 248 13.41 -26.22 44.88
CA TYR A 248 13.18 -27.05 46.08
C TYR A 248 13.97 -26.56 47.30
N GLU A 249 15.04 -25.79 47.10
CA GLU A 249 15.85 -25.17 48.17
C GLU A 249 15.23 -23.87 48.71
N GLY A 250 14.07 -23.46 48.18
CA GLY A 250 13.39 -22.22 48.56
C GLY A 250 13.95 -20.96 47.89
N LYS A 251 14.96 -21.07 47.01
CA LYS A 251 15.45 -19.94 46.21
C LYS A 251 14.38 -19.57 45.18
N SER A 252 14.09 -18.27 45.08
CA SER A 252 13.16 -17.73 44.10
C SER A 252 13.91 -16.92 43.05
N LEU A 253 13.68 -17.22 41.78
CA LEU A 253 14.31 -16.55 40.66
C LEU A 253 13.28 -15.76 39.87
N THR A 254 13.49 -14.45 39.73
CA THR A 254 12.64 -13.60 38.90
C THR A 254 12.98 -13.81 37.42
N MET A 255 11.96 -14.13 36.63
CA MET A 255 12.01 -14.31 35.19
C MET A 255 11.24 -13.20 34.50
N SER A 256 11.79 -12.65 33.42
CA SER A 256 11.08 -11.81 32.46
C SER A 256 11.14 -12.49 31.10
N MET A 257 9.98 -12.88 30.58
CA MET A 257 9.83 -13.65 29.33
C MET A 257 8.52 -13.31 28.63
N ARG A 258 8.41 -13.63 27.34
CA ARG A 258 7.16 -13.43 26.60
C ARG A 258 6.19 -14.57 26.88
N THR A 259 4.89 -14.28 26.82
CA THR A 259 3.81 -15.28 26.92
C THR A 259 3.91 -16.38 25.87
N CYS A 260 4.46 -16.06 24.69
CA CYS A 260 4.74 -16.99 23.60
C CYS A 260 6.06 -17.79 23.75
N ASP A 261 6.92 -17.48 24.73
CA ASP A 261 8.14 -18.26 24.96
C ASP A 261 7.80 -19.64 25.54
N THR A 262 8.60 -20.64 25.17
CA THR A 262 8.37 -22.04 25.55
C THR A 262 8.95 -22.38 26.91
N THR A 263 8.41 -23.42 27.53
CA THR A 263 8.96 -24.06 28.73
C THR A 263 10.43 -24.45 28.59
N ASP A 264 10.88 -24.81 27.38
CA ASP A 264 12.29 -25.11 27.12
C ASP A 264 13.17 -23.88 27.31
N LYS A 265 12.76 -22.72 26.79
CA LYS A 265 13.48 -21.45 27.01
C LYS A 265 13.51 -21.05 28.48
N VAL A 266 12.44 -21.35 29.22
CA VAL A 266 12.38 -21.11 30.66
C VAL A 266 13.43 -21.98 31.35
N MET A 267 13.47 -23.27 31.02
CA MET A 267 14.46 -24.21 31.58
C MET A 267 15.88 -23.83 31.22
N GLU A 268 16.16 -23.42 29.98
CA GLU A 268 17.48 -22.93 29.56
C GLU A 268 17.96 -21.75 30.44
N LYS A 269 17.08 -20.77 30.70
CA LYS A 269 17.39 -19.65 31.60
C LYS A 269 17.59 -20.07 33.05
N VAL A 270 16.83 -21.06 33.53
CA VAL A 270 16.98 -21.63 34.87
C VAL A 270 18.34 -22.33 35.00
N GLU A 271 18.67 -23.21 34.06
CA GLU A 271 19.91 -23.99 34.04
C GLU A 271 21.13 -23.08 33.98
N ALA A 272 21.09 -22.03 33.15
CA ALA A 272 22.15 -21.03 33.05
C ALA A 272 22.37 -20.24 34.35
N LYS A 273 21.29 -19.91 35.08
CA LYS A 273 21.38 -19.08 36.30
C LYS A 273 21.64 -19.86 37.58
N LEU A 274 21.26 -21.14 37.63
CA LEU A 274 21.37 -21.97 38.83
C LEU A 274 22.41 -23.11 38.69
N MET A 275 23.11 -23.20 37.56
CA MET A 275 24.08 -24.26 37.25
C MET A 275 23.52 -25.68 37.49
N MET A 276 22.23 -25.88 37.17
CA MET A 276 21.53 -27.14 37.38
C MET A 276 21.75 -28.09 36.20
N LYS A 277 21.83 -29.40 36.47
CA LYS A 277 22.02 -30.41 35.43
C LYS A 277 20.77 -30.54 34.54
N ALA A 278 20.95 -30.37 33.24
CA ALA A 278 19.89 -30.48 32.26
C ALA A 278 19.17 -31.84 32.30
N GLY A 279 17.85 -31.84 32.10
CA GLY A 279 17.03 -33.05 31.96
C GLY A 279 16.61 -33.75 33.26
N VAL A 280 17.06 -33.29 34.43
CA VAL A 280 16.70 -33.88 35.74
C VAL A 280 15.47 -33.22 36.36
N TYR A 281 15.08 -32.04 35.87
CA TYR A 281 14.03 -31.22 36.46
C TYR A 281 12.85 -31.02 35.51
N TYR A 282 11.69 -30.67 36.06
CA TYR A 282 10.51 -30.26 35.29
C TYR A 282 9.80 -29.09 35.98
N LEU A 283 9.09 -28.30 35.17
CA LEU A 283 8.31 -27.17 35.64
C LEU A 283 6.90 -27.63 36.04
N HIS A 284 6.43 -27.12 37.17
CA HIS A 284 5.12 -27.38 37.73
C HIS A 284 4.42 -26.06 38.05
N TYR A 285 3.18 -25.90 37.60
CA TYR A 285 2.40 -24.69 37.83
C TYR A 285 0.92 -25.03 38.04
N ARG A 286 0.31 -24.45 39.09
CA ARG A 286 -1.10 -24.67 39.47
C ARG A 286 -1.54 -26.14 39.46
N GLY A 287 -0.73 -27.02 40.03
CA GLY A 287 -1.04 -28.45 40.11
C GLY A 287 -0.70 -29.26 38.87
N HIS A 288 -0.31 -28.63 37.75
CA HIS A 288 -0.05 -29.30 36.48
C HIS A 288 1.43 -29.28 36.09
N VAL A 289 1.88 -30.35 35.44
CA VAL A 289 3.21 -30.39 34.81
C VAL A 289 3.17 -29.57 33.53
N MET A 290 4.13 -28.66 33.37
CA MET A 290 4.28 -27.89 32.13
C MET A 290 5.12 -28.72 31.15
N SER A 291 4.51 -29.16 30.06
CA SER A 291 5.19 -30.01 29.07
C SER A 291 6.32 -29.24 28.35
N PRO A 292 7.44 -29.90 28.01
CA PRO A 292 8.46 -29.34 27.13
C PRO A 292 7.85 -28.85 25.80
N GLY A 293 8.35 -27.73 25.27
CA GLY A 293 7.84 -27.09 24.05
C GLY A 293 6.55 -26.26 24.20
N ASP A 294 5.79 -26.40 25.31
CA ASP A 294 4.58 -25.62 25.50
C ASP A 294 4.88 -24.13 25.75
N ALA A 295 4.10 -23.23 25.14
CA ALA A 295 4.15 -21.80 25.43
C ALA A 295 3.63 -21.49 26.85
N LEU A 296 4.20 -20.46 27.50
CA LEU A 296 3.78 -20.01 28.84
C LEU A 296 2.29 -19.65 28.90
N GLN A 297 1.74 -19.08 27.82
CA GLN A 297 0.32 -18.73 27.72
C GLN A 297 -0.63 -19.94 27.82
N LYS A 298 -0.21 -21.10 27.29
CA LYS A 298 -0.99 -22.34 27.34
C LYS A 298 -1.26 -22.78 28.78
N HIS A 299 -0.30 -22.53 29.67
CA HIS A 299 -0.38 -22.82 31.10
C HIS A 299 -0.94 -21.66 31.94
N LYS A 300 -1.37 -20.56 31.29
CA LYS A 300 -1.89 -19.34 31.93
C LYS A 300 -0.91 -18.75 32.96
N VAL A 301 0.40 -18.81 32.67
CA VAL A 301 1.41 -18.11 33.46
C VAL A 301 1.27 -16.62 33.17
N ALA A 302 1.21 -15.81 34.24
CA ALA A 302 0.99 -14.38 34.18
C ALA A 302 1.98 -13.65 35.09
N ASN A 303 1.87 -12.33 35.17
CA ASN A 303 2.67 -11.54 36.09
C ASN A 303 2.51 -12.03 37.54
N ASN A 304 3.62 -12.09 38.27
CA ASN A 304 3.75 -12.56 39.65
C ASN A 304 3.36 -14.03 39.88
N SER A 305 3.13 -14.81 38.83
CA SER A 305 2.96 -16.26 38.96
C SER A 305 4.20 -16.88 39.62
N THR A 306 4.00 -17.94 40.40
CA THR A 306 5.10 -18.74 40.94
C THR A 306 5.05 -20.12 40.30
N VAL A 307 6.08 -20.45 39.52
CA VAL A 307 6.31 -21.76 38.91
C VAL A 307 7.32 -22.51 39.76
N ASP A 308 7.02 -23.76 40.10
CA ASP A 308 7.92 -24.59 40.91
C ASP A 308 8.78 -25.49 40.01
N ILE A 309 10.06 -25.58 40.33
CA ILE A 309 10.95 -26.59 39.74
C ILE A 309 10.93 -27.83 40.63
N ARG A 310 10.63 -28.98 40.03
CA ARG A 310 10.63 -30.27 40.74
C ARG A 310 11.61 -31.25 40.12
N LEU A 311 12.17 -32.12 40.96
CA LEU A 311 13.03 -33.23 40.54
C LEU A 311 12.19 -34.31 39.86
N ARG A 312 12.63 -34.78 38.68
CA ARG A 312 12.14 -36.02 38.10
C ARG A 312 12.62 -37.16 39.00
N ASN A 313 11.75 -37.68 39.86
CA ASN A 313 12.07 -38.88 40.63
C ASN A 313 12.33 -40.05 39.68
N SER A 314 13.53 -40.61 39.73
CA SER A 314 13.92 -41.83 39.01
C SER A 314 13.06 -43.05 39.35
N CYS A 315 12.23 -43.00 40.40
CA CYS A 315 11.32 -44.09 40.79
C CYS A 315 9.95 -44.11 40.07
N VAL A 316 9.60 -43.13 39.22
CA VAL A 316 8.31 -43.15 38.46
C VAL A 316 8.51 -43.61 37.00
N VAL A 317 9.69 -44.14 36.67
CA VAL A 317 9.98 -44.70 35.34
C VAL A 317 9.21 -46.00 35.07
N SER A 318 8.56 -46.64 36.05
CA SER A 318 7.87 -47.91 35.82
C SER A 318 6.43 -47.81 35.30
N LYS A 319 5.77 -46.63 35.31
CA LYS A 319 4.36 -46.53 34.86
C LYS A 319 4.15 -45.99 33.45
N TYR A 320 5.17 -45.41 32.81
CA TYR A 320 5.07 -44.95 31.41
C TYR A 320 5.95 -45.74 30.43
N ALA A 321 6.69 -46.75 30.90
CA ALA A 321 7.43 -47.69 30.05
C ALA A 321 6.60 -48.94 29.64
N LYS A 322 5.32 -49.02 30.01
CA LYS A 322 4.39 -50.08 29.58
C LYS A 322 3.05 -49.52 29.11
N ALA A 323 3.08 -48.84 27.98
CA ALA A 323 1.95 -48.78 27.06
C ALA A 323 2.54 -48.58 25.66
N LYS A 324 3.02 -49.71 25.11
CA LYS A 324 3.27 -49.88 23.68
C LYS A 324 2.09 -50.67 23.14
#